data_AF-A0A1F2P4N4-F1
#
_entry.id   AF-A0A1F2P4N4-F1
#
_cell.length_a   1.000
_cell.length_b   1.000
_cell.length_c   1.000
_cell.angle_alpha   90.00
_cell.angle_beta   90.00
_cell.angle_gamma   90.00
#
_symmetry.space_group_name_H-M   'P 1'
#
loop_
_entity.id
_entity.type
_entity.pdbx_description
1 polymer ?
#
loop_
_entity_poly.entity_id
_entity_poly.type
_entity_poly.pdbx_seq_one_letter_code
_entity_poly.pdbx_strand_id
1 'polypeptide(L)' 'MSDEPVKESICDKCGKAVSLVYELRGLRLCEDCYMDELACDQPKQCRMKRR' A
#
# COMPACT_ATOMS: atom_id res chain seq x y z
N MET A 1 6.04 3.53 31.20
CA MET A 1 6.13 3.09 29.79
C MET A 1 4.94 3.70 29.09
N SER A 2 5.18 4.60 28.14
CA SER A 2 4.11 5.32 27.44
C SER A 2 3.45 4.37 26.45
N ASP A 3 2.27 3.88 26.81
CA ASP A 3 1.38 3.13 25.92
C ASP A 3 0.70 4.17 25.01
N GLU A 4 1.36 4.56 23.92
CA GLU A 4 0.69 5.37 22.91
C GLU A 4 -0.34 4.48 22.20
N PRO A 5 -1.60 4.91 22.10
CA PRO A 5 -2.61 4.14 21.40
C PRO A 5 -2.21 4.07 19.94
N VAL A 6 -1.75 2.89 19.51
CA VAL A 6 -1.56 2.57 18.10
C VAL A 6 -2.94 2.67 17.47
N LYS A 7 -3.22 3.79 16.80
CA LYS A 7 -4.48 4.00 16.07
C LYS A 7 -4.57 2.97 14.96
N GLU A 8 -5.20 1.84 15.26
CA GLU A 8 -5.53 0.82 14.29
C GLU A 8 -6.33 1.48 13.17
N SER A 9 -5.74 1.49 11.98
CA SER A 9 -6.30 2.12 10.80
C SER A 9 -6.74 1.02 9.85
N ILE A 10 -7.86 1.20 9.16
CA ILE A 10 -8.42 0.17 8.28
C ILE A 10 -7.96 0.43 6.85
N CYS A 11 -7.47 -0.61 6.18
CA CYS A 11 -7.16 -0.54 4.75
C CYS A 11 -8.45 -0.46 3.93
N ASP A 12 -8.58 0.56 3.07
CA ASP A 12 -9.75 0.78 2.20
C ASP A 12 -9.92 -0.33 1.14
N LYS A 13 -8.86 -1.04 0.77
CA LYS A 13 -8.87 -2.05 -0.29
C LYS A 13 -9.17 -3.46 0.20
N CYS A 14 -8.57 -3.87 1.33
CA CYS A 14 -8.72 -5.22 1.87
C CYS A 14 -9.50 -5.30 3.17
N GLY A 15 -9.86 -4.16 3.79
CA GLY A 15 -10.63 -4.09 5.03
C GLY A 15 -9.88 -4.57 6.28
N LYS A 16 -8.58 -4.84 6.18
CA LYS A 16 -7.77 -5.28 7.34
C LYS A 16 -7.46 -4.10 8.24
N ALA A 17 -7.59 -4.30 9.54
CA ALA A 17 -7.03 -3.41 10.55
C ALA A 17 -5.50 -3.55 10.53
N VAL A 18 -4.80 -2.43 10.37
CA VAL A 18 -3.35 -2.36 10.33
C VAL A 18 -2.87 -1.23 11.23
N SER A 19 -1.72 -1.44 11.86
CA SER A 19 -1.07 -0.41 12.68
C SER A 19 -0.53 0.74 11.84
N LEU A 20 -0.23 0.49 10.56
CA LEU A 20 0.33 1.45 9.63
C LEU A 20 -0.47 1.44 8.32
N VAL A 21 -0.95 2.63 7.93
CA VAL A 21 -1.59 2.87 6.64
C VAL A 21 -0.74 3.81 5.80
N TYR A 22 -0.76 3.56 4.49
CA TYR A 22 -0.10 4.34 3.47
C TYR A 22 -1.16 5.04 2.63
N GLU A 23 -0.99 6.33 2.37
CA GLU A 23 -1.91 7.08 1.52
C GLU A 23 -1.43 7.03 0.07
N LEU A 24 -2.27 6.51 -0.83
CA LEU A 24 -2.01 6.51 -2.26
C LEU A 24 -3.26 6.97 -3.00
N ARG A 25 -3.16 8.10 -3.72
CA ARG A 25 -4.28 8.68 -4.49
C ARG A 25 -5.54 8.92 -3.65
N GLY A 26 -5.39 9.21 -2.36
CA GLY A 26 -6.48 9.42 -1.41
C GLY A 26 -7.08 8.14 -0.81
N LEU A 27 -6.50 6.97 -1.07
CA LEU A 27 -6.86 5.71 -0.42
C LEU A 27 -5.89 5.39 0.71
N ARG A 28 -6.39 4.94 1.85
CA ARG A 28 -5.58 4.43 2.96
C ARG A 28 -5.39 2.93 2.80
N LEU A 29 -4.19 2.53 2.45
CA LEU A 29 -3.86 1.14 2.11
C LEU A 29 -2.92 0.55 3.16
N CYS A 30 -3.03 -0.75 3.41
CA CYS A 30 -1.95 -1.48 4.09
C CYS A 30 -0.73 -1.58 3.18
N GLU A 31 0.44 -1.91 3.75
CA GLU A 31 1.70 -2.05 3.02
C GLU A 31 1.55 -2.91 1.75
N ASP A 32 0.96 -4.10 1.87
CA ASP A 32 0.73 -5.00 0.73
C ASP A 32 -0.08 -4.34 -0.39
N CYS A 33 -1.24 -3.76 -0.06
CA CYS A 33 -2.12 -3.12 -1.04
C CYS A 33 -1.48 -1.89 -1.67
N TYR A 34 -0.69 -1.13 -0.90
CA TYR A 34 0.06 0.02 -1.40
C TYR A 34 1.11 -0.42 -2.43
N MET A 35 1.86 -1.48 -2.14
CA MET A 35 2.88 -2.03 -3.04
C MET A 35 2.26 -2.60 -4.31
N ASP A 36 1.12 -3.28 -4.21
CA ASP A 36 0.37 -3.76 -5.39
C ASP A 36 -0.05 -2.62 -6.31
N GLU A 37 -0.60 -1.53 -5.74
CA GLU A 37 -1.01 -0.37 -6.53
C GLU A 37 0.20 0.32 -7.18
N LEU A 38 1.34 0.43 -6.49
CA LEU A 38 2.58 0.95 -7.08
C LEU A 38 3.10 0.05 -8.22
N ALA A 39 2.99 -1.27 -8.08
CA ALA A 39 3.38 -2.21 -9.12
C ALA A 39 2.45 -2.15 -10.33
N CYS A 40 1.15 -1.89 -10.12
CA CYS A 40 0.19 -1.64 -11.19
C CYS A 40 0.44 -0.30 -11.89
N ASP A 41 0.83 0.74 -11.14
CA ASP A 41 1.05 2.08 -11.68
C ASP A 41 2.40 2.23 -12.39
N GLN A 42 3.40 1.42 -12.04
CA GLN A 42 4.64 1.40 -12.79
C GLN A 42 4.37 0.94 -14.23
N PRO A 43 4.69 1.77 -15.24
CA PRO A 43 4.62 1.32 -16.62
C PRO A 43 5.58 0.14 -16.76
N LYS A 44 5.08 -1.00 -17.26
CA LYS A 44 5.88 -2.20 -17.57
C LYS A 44 6.87 -1.90 -18.72
N GLN A 45 7.81 -1.00 -18.50
CA GLN A 45 8.92 -0.68 -19.40
C GLN A 45 10.04 -1.70 -19.16
N CYS A 46 9.74 -2.96 -19.42
CA CYS A 46 10.79 -3.92 -19.77
C CYS A 46 10.34 -4.74 -20.96
N ARG A 47 10.13 -4.07 -22.09
CA ARG A 47 10.34 -4.70 -23.38
C ARG A 47 11.84 -4.98 -23.50
N MET A 48 12.31 -6.10 -22.94
CA MET A 48 13.53 -6.71 -23.44
C MET A 48 13.27 -7.00 -24.93
N LYS A 49 13.72 -6.09 -25.81
CA LYS A 49 13.90 -6.41 -27.22
C LYS A 49 14.91 -7.55 -27.26
N ARG A 50 14.42 -8.78 -27.30
CA ARG A 50 15.24 -9.92 -27.71
C ARG A 50 15.64 -9.63 -29.16
N ARG A 51 16.93 -9.36 -29.38
CA ARG A 51 17.55 -9.36 -30.70
C ARG A 51 17.52 -10.76 -31.29
#